data_AF-A0A263DAI9-F1
#
_entry.id   AF-A0A263DAI9-F1
#
_cell.length_a   1.000
_cell.length_b   1.000
_cell.length_c   1.000
_cell.angle_alpha   90.00
_cell.angle_beta   90.00
_cell.angle_gamma   90.00
#
_symmetry.space_group_name_H-M   'P 1'
#
loop_
_entity.id
_entity.type
_entity.pdbx_description
1 polymer ?
#
loop_
_entity_poly.entity_id
_entity_poly.type
_entity_poly.pdbx_seq_one_letter_code
_entity_poly.pdbx_strand_id
1 'polypeptide(L)'
;PRRVTWLYQPYPADQAAAKVEAEVTGGQIRRAWATRTRRDETQRERDDRDRAVQSAREEAEGAGVGRITAYVTTTVQHDDDLDAATADVEQRGGQAKLRLRRLRGSQAAGFAAALGIGIDPAELLAHRRGR
;
A
#
# COMPACT_ATOMS: atom_id res chain seq x y z
N PRO A 1 -23.81 -0.54 5.57
CA PRO A 1 -22.79 0.33 6.23
C PRO A 1 -21.39 -0.02 5.74
N ARG A 2 -20.46 0.95 5.68
CA ARG A 2 -19.09 0.74 5.19
C ARG A 2 -18.06 1.06 6.26
N ARG A 3 -17.01 0.24 6.33
CA ARG A 3 -15.91 0.41 7.26
C ARG A 3 -14.59 0.37 6.50
N VAL A 4 -13.71 1.32 6.81
CA VAL A 4 -12.34 1.38 6.30
C VAL A 4 -11.40 1.34 7.49
N THR A 5 -10.44 0.42 7.46
CA THR A 5 -9.48 0.21 8.55
C THR A 5 -8.08 0.22 7.98
N TRP A 6 -7.20 0.96 8.65
CA TRP A 6 -5.78 1.05 8.32
C TRP A 6 -4.97 0.27 9.34
N LEU A 7 -4.12 -0.63 8.86
CA LEU A 7 -3.08 -1.28 9.65
C LEU A 7 -1.74 -0.66 9.27
N TYR A 8 -1.01 -0.19 10.27
CA TYR A 8 0.35 0.29 10.11
C TYR A 8 1.29 -0.69 10.81
N GLN A 9 2.17 -1.31 10.02
CA GLN A 9 3.21 -2.18 10.55
C GLN A 9 4.57 -1.49 10.37
N PRO A 10 5.18 -0.97 11.44
CA PRO A 10 6.53 -0.43 11.37
C PRO A 10 7.52 -1.51 10.92
N TYR A 11 8.45 -1.16 10.03
CA TYR A 11 9.59 -2.03 9.73
C TYR A 11 10.65 -1.89 10.83
N PRO A 12 11.32 -2.98 11.21
CA PRO A 12 12.49 -2.89 12.08
C PRO A 12 13.62 -2.13 11.37
N ALA A 13 14.46 -1.46 12.17
CA ALA A 13 15.43 -0.46 11.70
C ALA A 13 16.44 -1.00 10.68
N ASP A 14 16.77 -2.29 10.75
CA ASP A 14 17.64 -3.01 9.82
C ASP A 14 17.02 -3.17 8.42
N GLN A 15 15.72 -3.46 8.35
CA GLN A 15 14.97 -3.61 7.09
C GLN A 15 14.59 -2.26 6.47
N ALA A 16 14.40 -1.24 7.30
CA ALA A 16 14.17 0.13 6.87
C ALA A 16 15.34 0.65 6.02
N ALA A 17 16.57 0.53 6.52
CA ALA A 17 17.77 0.99 5.82
C ALA A 17 17.98 0.29 4.47
N ALA A 18 17.79 -1.03 4.41
CA ALA A 18 17.98 -1.80 3.18
C ALA A 18 16.95 -1.45 2.08
N LYS A 19 15.71 -1.09 2.45
CA LYS A 19 14.70 -0.64 1.48
C LYS A 19 15.02 0.73 0.90
N VAL A 20 15.42 1.67 1.76
CA VAL A 20 15.87 3.00 1.33
C VAL A 20 17.03 2.87 0.34
N GLU A 21 18.03 2.06 0.66
CA GLU A 21 19.18 1.82 -0.22
C GLU A 21 18.77 1.21 -1.57
N ALA A 22 17.83 0.26 -1.58
CA ALA A 22 17.31 -0.33 -2.80
C ALA A 22 16.55 0.68 -3.69
N GLU A 23 15.76 1.58 -3.11
CA GLU A 23 15.06 2.62 -3.85
C GLU A 23 16.02 3.66 -4.43
N VAL A 24 16.99 4.12 -3.65
CA VAL A 24 18.07 5.02 -4.09
C VAL A 24 18.87 4.40 -5.23
N THR A 25 19.25 3.13 -5.10
CA THR A 25 20.02 2.39 -6.12
C THR A 25 19.21 2.21 -7.41
N GLY A 26 17.93 1.86 -7.30
CA GLY A 26 17.03 1.75 -8.46
C GLY A 26 16.85 3.08 -9.20
N GLY A 27 16.79 4.20 -8.46
CA GLY A 27 16.77 5.55 -9.01
C GLY A 27 18.06 5.90 -9.76
N GLN A 28 19.22 5.55 -9.20
CA GLN A 28 20.53 5.79 -9.82
C GLN A 28 20.74 4.96 -11.10
N ILE A 29 20.28 3.71 -11.14
CA ILE A 29 20.37 2.86 -12.35
C ILE A 29 19.50 3.43 -13.48
N ARG A 30 18.28 3.88 -13.17
CA ARG A 30 17.41 4.54 -14.17
C ARG A 30 18.06 5.83 -14.72
N ARG A 31 18.73 6.61 -13.87
CA ARG A 31 19.47 7.81 -14.27
C ARG A 31 20.65 7.49 -15.18
N ALA A 32 21.46 6.50 -14.82
CA ALA A 32 22.59 6.06 -15.64
C ALA A 32 22.13 5.60 -17.03
N TRP A 33 20.96 4.94 -17.11
CA TRP A 33 20.32 4.59 -18.37
C TRP A 33 19.83 5.83 -19.14
N ALA A 34 19.09 6.75 -18.52
CA ALA A 34 18.56 7.95 -19.17
C ALA A 34 19.66 8.88 -19.71
N THR A 35 20.75 9.07 -18.95
CA THR A 35 21.92 9.85 -19.38
C THR A 35 22.64 9.19 -20.57
N ARG A 36 22.67 7.85 -20.62
CA ARG A 36 23.26 7.11 -21.75
C ARG A 36 22.40 7.20 -23.02
N THR A 37 21.10 7.42 -22.90
CA THR A 37 20.15 7.48 -24.04
C THR A 37 19.91 8.91 -24.58
N ARG A 38 20.51 9.98 -24.01
CA ARG A 38 20.35 11.40 -24.43
C ARG A 38 18.89 11.81 -24.63
N ARG A 39 18.00 11.37 -23.74
CA ARG A 39 16.59 11.79 -23.77
C ARG A 39 16.45 13.04 -22.90
N ASP A 40 15.87 14.10 -23.45
CA ASP A 40 15.56 15.30 -22.69
C ASP A 40 14.56 14.96 -21.58
N GLU A 41 14.92 15.34 -20.36
CA GLU A 41 14.15 15.12 -19.14
C GLU A 41 12.91 15.99 -19.17
N THR A 42 11.74 15.36 -19.12
CA THR A 42 10.46 16.06 -19.12
C THR A 42 10.20 16.72 -17.76
N GLN A 43 9.42 17.81 -17.73
CA GLN A 43 9.05 18.46 -16.45
C GLN A 43 8.32 17.51 -15.49
N ARG A 44 7.57 16.54 -16.01
CA ARG A 44 6.91 15.50 -15.22
C ARG A 44 7.91 14.57 -14.53
N GLU A 45 9.01 14.22 -15.20
CA GLU A 45 10.09 13.42 -14.60
C GLU A 45 10.86 14.20 -13.52
N ARG A 46 10.94 15.53 -13.65
CA ARG A 46 11.50 16.42 -12.62
C ARG A 46 10.59 16.49 -11.38
N ASP A 47 9.30 16.70 -11.58
CA ASP A 47 8.34 16.73 -10.46
C ASP A 47 8.27 15.38 -9.74
N ASP A 48 8.27 14.27 -10.48
CA ASP A 48 8.28 12.92 -9.90
C ASP A 48 9.60 12.65 -9.14
N ARG A 49 10.72 13.21 -9.62
CA ARG A 49 12.01 13.16 -8.92
C ARG A 49 11.99 13.97 -7.63
N ASP A 50 11.49 15.20 -7.67
CA ASP A 50 11.48 16.05 -6.49
C ASP A 50 10.56 15.48 -5.41
N ARG A 51 9.45 14.85 -5.81
CA ARG A 51 8.61 14.05 -4.89
C ARG A 51 9.35 12.83 -4.33
N ALA A 52 10.09 12.10 -5.17
CA ALA A 52 10.85 10.93 -4.71
C ALA A 52 11.99 11.32 -3.75
N VAL A 53 12.69 12.43 -4.00
CA VAL A 53 13.74 12.96 -3.11
C VAL A 53 13.15 13.47 -1.79
N GLN A 54 11.99 14.12 -1.84
CA GLN A 54 11.29 14.58 -0.65
C GLN A 54 10.82 13.39 0.20
N SER A 55 10.23 12.36 -0.42
CA SER A 55 9.85 11.11 0.27
C SER A 55 11.06 10.41 0.89
N ALA A 56 12.19 10.31 0.20
CA ALA A 56 13.42 9.72 0.74
C ALA A 56 14.00 10.52 1.93
N ARG A 57 13.79 11.84 1.97
CA ARG A 57 14.18 12.69 3.12
C ARG A 57 13.26 12.50 4.32
N GLU A 58 11.95 12.48 4.09
CA GLU A 58 10.95 12.20 5.13
C GLU A 58 11.15 10.79 5.72
N GLU A 59 11.55 9.83 4.88
CA GLU A 59 11.88 8.45 5.25
C GLU A 59 13.18 8.35 6.09
N ALA A 60 14.21 9.13 5.74
CA ALA A 60 15.46 9.21 6.51
C ALA A 60 15.29 9.90 7.88
N GLU A 61 14.29 10.76 8.01
CA GLU A 61 13.91 11.45 9.27
C GLU A 61 13.04 10.58 10.20
N GLY A 62 12.76 9.32 9.82
CA GLY A 62 12.05 8.35 10.65
C GLY A 62 10.52 8.40 10.49
N ALA A 63 10.00 9.18 9.54
CA ALA A 63 8.60 9.18 9.18
C ALA A 63 8.35 8.22 8.00
N GLY A 64 7.67 7.09 8.26
CA GLY A 64 7.03 6.32 7.18
C GLY A 64 7.61 4.96 6.83
N VAL A 65 8.61 4.45 7.56
CA VAL A 65 9.18 3.12 7.27
C VAL A 65 8.29 2.02 7.86
N GLY A 66 7.17 1.78 7.21
CA GLY A 66 6.24 0.73 7.59
C GLY A 66 5.29 0.34 6.46
N ARG A 67 4.73 -0.86 6.56
CA ARG A 67 3.69 -1.31 5.65
C ARG A 67 2.35 -0.76 6.10
N ILE A 68 1.74 0.08 5.26
CA ILE A 68 0.35 0.49 5.43
C ILE A 68 -0.54 -0.47 4.63
N THR A 69 -1.55 -1.05 5.28
CA THR A 69 -2.56 -1.91 4.65
C THR A 69 -3.95 -1.38 4.93
N ALA A 70 -4.77 -1.22 3.88
CA ALA A 70 -6.17 -0.85 4.02
C ALA A 70 -7.09 -2.08 3.85
N TYR A 71 -8.04 -2.23 4.77
CA TYR A 71 -9.17 -3.15 4.62
C TYR A 71 -10.45 -2.33 4.48
N VAL A 72 -11.22 -2.64 3.44
CA VAL A 72 -12.53 -2.04 3.20
C VAL A 72 -13.57 -3.14 3.24
N THR A 73 -14.58 -2.96 4.08
CA THR A 73 -15.73 -3.86 4.16
C THR A 73 -17.01 -3.07 3.96
N THR A 74 -17.94 -3.70 3.25
CA THR A 74 -19.31 -3.20 3.10
C THR A 74 -20.25 -4.31 3.55
N THR A 75 -21.32 -3.92 4.23
CA THR A 75 -22.37 -4.83 4.68
C THR A 75 -23.69 -4.36 4.13
N VAL A 76 -24.42 -5.28 3.52
CA VAL A 76 -25.77 -5.11 2.95
C VAL A 76 -26.79 -5.93 3.75
N GLN A 77 -28.07 -5.62 3.61
CA GLN A 77 -29.15 -6.36 4.27
C GLN A 77 -29.66 -7.53 3.41
N HIS A 78 -29.60 -7.37 2.08
CA HIS A 78 -30.08 -8.37 1.13
C HIS A 78 -28.95 -8.72 0.16
N ASP A 79 -28.93 -9.97 -0.30
CA ASP A 79 -27.87 -10.46 -1.18
C ASP A 79 -27.89 -9.75 -2.55
N ASP A 80 -29.06 -9.35 -3.02
CA ASP A 80 -29.25 -8.61 -4.29
C ASP A 80 -28.53 -7.24 -4.29
N ASP A 81 -28.28 -6.67 -3.11
CA ASP A 81 -27.59 -5.38 -2.96
C ASP A 81 -26.06 -5.51 -3.06
N LEU A 82 -25.51 -6.73 -3.03
CA LEU A 82 -24.07 -6.95 -2.90
C LEU A 82 -23.27 -6.44 -4.10
N ASP A 83 -23.80 -6.62 -5.31
CA ASP A 83 -23.14 -6.15 -6.53
C ASP A 83 -23.08 -4.63 -6.59
N ALA A 84 -24.18 -3.96 -6.26
CA ALA A 84 -24.25 -2.50 -6.17
C ALA A 84 -23.29 -1.96 -5.09
N ALA A 85 -23.28 -2.58 -3.90
CA ALA A 85 -22.40 -2.19 -2.81
C ALA A 85 -20.91 -2.39 -3.16
N THR A 86 -20.59 -3.43 -3.92
CA THR A 86 -19.22 -3.72 -4.38
C THR A 86 -18.77 -2.67 -5.40
N ALA A 87 -19.60 -2.35 -6.38
CA ALA A 87 -19.30 -1.32 -7.39
C ALA A 87 -19.07 0.06 -6.75
N ASP A 88 -19.89 0.43 -5.75
CA ASP A 88 -19.75 1.70 -5.02
C ASP A 88 -18.41 1.77 -4.25
N VAL A 89 -17.95 0.66 -3.66
CA VAL A 89 -16.62 0.60 -3.01
C VAL A 89 -15.50 0.76 -4.03
N GLU A 90 -15.57 0.09 -5.19
CA GLU A 90 -14.54 0.17 -6.23
C GLU A 90 -14.46 1.56 -6.87
N GLN A 91 -15.61 2.18 -7.14
CA GLN A 91 -15.69 3.54 -7.67
C GLN A 91 -15.00 4.53 -6.73
N ARG A 92 -15.28 4.45 -5.43
CA ARG A 92 -14.67 5.34 -4.43
C ARG A 92 -13.19 5.05 -4.22
N GLY A 93 -12.77 3.78 -4.28
CA GLY A 93 -11.36 3.42 -4.33
C GLY A 93 -10.66 4.15 -5.47
N GLY A 94 -11.24 4.11 -6.68
CA GLY A 94 -10.76 4.84 -7.84
C GLY A 94 -10.70 6.36 -7.62
N GLN A 95 -11.75 6.97 -7.07
CA GLN A 95 -11.79 8.41 -6.75
C GLN A 95 -10.73 8.82 -5.72
N ALA A 96 -10.47 7.96 -4.72
CA ALA A 96 -9.42 8.14 -3.73
C ALA A 96 -8.02 7.82 -4.26
N LYS A 97 -7.88 7.44 -5.54
CA LYS A 97 -6.64 6.98 -6.17
C LYS A 97 -6.03 5.76 -5.48
N LEU A 98 -6.87 4.92 -4.87
CA LEU A 98 -6.49 3.66 -4.25
C LEU A 98 -6.82 2.49 -5.17
N ARG A 99 -5.84 1.62 -5.41
CA ARG A 99 -6.07 0.35 -6.11
C ARG A 99 -6.47 -0.72 -5.10
N LEU A 100 -7.75 -1.04 -5.05
CA LEU A 100 -8.29 -2.09 -4.18
C LEU A 100 -8.19 -3.46 -4.86
N ARG A 101 -8.01 -4.51 -4.06
CA ARG A 101 -8.04 -5.90 -4.50
C ARG A 101 -9.12 -6.64 -3.71
N ARG A 102 -10.07 -7.28 -4.42
CA ARG A 102 -11.10 -8.12 -3.79
C ARG A 102 -10.47 -9.33 -3.09
N LEU A 103 -10.87 -9.60 -1.85
CA LEU A 103 -10.44 -10.75 -1.04
C LEU A 103 -11.32 -11.97 -1.31
N ARG A 104 -11.11 -12.64 -2.44
CA ARG A 104 -11.82 -13.89 -2.77
C ARG A 104 -11.31 -15.05 -1.89
N GLY A 105 -12.22 -15.77 -1.24
CA GLY A 105 -11.90 -16.89 -0.35
C GLY A 105 -11.26 -16.49 0.98
N SER A 106 -11.22 -15.20 1.31
CA SER A 106 -10.67 -14.68 2.58
C SER A 106 -11.55 -13.57 3.16
N GLN A 107 -12.84 -13.58 2.85
CA GLN A 107 -13.81 -12.57 3.26
C GLN A 107 -13.92 -12.48 4.79
N ALA A 108 -13.98 -13.63 5.48
CA ALA A 108 -14.05 -13.67 6.94
C ALA A 108 -12.81 -13.07 7.61
N ALA A 109 -11.61 -13.36 7.09
CA ALA A 109 -10.37 -12.78 7.60
C ALA A 109 -10.29 -11.27 7.34
N GLY A 110 -10.71 -10.82 6.15
CA GLY A 110 -10.80 -9.39 5.83
C GLY A 110 -11.82 -8.66 6.71
N PHE A 111 -12.95 -9.30 7.01
CA PHE A 111 -13.96 -8.76 7.93
C PHE A 111 -13.40 -8.60 9.34
N ALA A 112 -12.74 -9.63 9.88
CA ALA A 112 -12.13 -9.60 11.20
C ALA A 112 -11.04 -8.52 11.30
N ALA A 113 -10.17 -8.40 10.29
CA ALA A 113 -9.15 -7.36 10.22
C ALA A 113 -9.77 -5.94 10.23
N ALA A 114 -10.90 -5.77 9.54
CA ALA A 114 -11.62 -4.50 9.50
C ALA A 114 -12.33 -4.16 10.82
N LEU A 115 -12.42 -5.04 11.82
CA LEU A 115 -13.03 -4.69 13.11
C LEU A 115 -12.14 -3.75 13.95
N GLY A 116 -10.87 -3.58 13.60
CA GLY A 116 -9.95 -2.72 14.35
C GLY A 116 -9.50 -3.30 15.70
N ILE A 117 -9.70 -4.60 15.92
CA ILE A 117 -9.37 -5.30 17.17
C ILE A 117 -7.95 -5.88 17.19
N GLY A 118 -7.04 -5.36 16.35
CA GLY A 118 -5.63 -5.79 16.31
C GLY A 118 -5.36 -7.09 15.55
N ILE A 119 -6.26 -7.55 14.68
CA ILE A 119 -6.04 -8.74 13.84
C ILE A 119 -5.35 -8.35 12.53
N ASP A 120 -4.13 -8.83 12.31
CA ASP A 120 -3.48 -8.86 10.99
C ASP A 120 -3.51 -10.30 10.42
N PRO A 121 -4.27 -10.55 9.33
CA PRO A 121 -4.27 -11.85 8.66
C PRO A 121 -2.88 -12.31 8.18
N ALA A 122 -1.99 -11.40 7.81
CA ALA A 122 -0.64 -11.75 7.36
C ALA A 122 0.21 -12.31 8.52
N GLU A 123 0.11 -11.68 9.69
CA GLU A 123 0.78 -12.13 10.91
C GLU A 123 0.23 -13.49 11.37
N LEU A 124 -1.09 -13.67 11.38
CA LEU A 124 -1.71 -14.94 11.76
C LEU A 124 -1.28 -16.11 10.86
N LEU A 125 -1.12 -15.87 9.56
CA LEU A 125 -0.65 -16.89 8.61
C LEU A 125 0.82 -17.24 8.84
N ALA A 126 1.67 -16.26 9.18
CA ALA A 126 3.09 -16.50 9.46
C ALA A 126 3.27 -17.39 10.71
N HIS A 127 2.52 -17.12 11.78
CA HIS A 127 2.57 -17.90 13.02
C HIS A 127 2.10 -19.35 12.83
N ARG A 128 1.20 -19.61 11.88
CA ARG A 128 0.66 -20.95 11.64
C ARG A 128 1.61 -21.89 10.90
N ARG A 129 2.67 -21.37 10.25
CA ARG A 129 3.70 -22.17 9.57
C ARG A 129 4.82 -22.67 10.51
N GLY A 130 4.92 -22.11 11.71
CA GLY A 130 5.90 -22.51 12.72
C GLY A 130 5.40 -23.56 13.72
N ARG A 131 4.19 -24.10 13.51
CA ARG A 131 3.57 -25.20 14.26
C ARG A 131 3.29 -26.34 13.31
#